data_AF-A0A535BYE2-F1
#
_entry.id   AF-A0A535BYE2-F1
#
_cell.length_a   1.000
_cell.length_b   1.000
_cell.length_c   1.000
_cell.angle_alpha   90.00
_cell.angle_beta   90.00
_cell.angle_gamma   90.00
#
_symmetry.space_group_name_H-M   'P 1'
#
loop_
_entity.id
_entity.type
_entity.pdbx_description
1 polymer ?
#
loop_
_entity_poly.entity_id
_entity_poly.type
_entity_poly.pdbx_seq_one_letter_code
_entity_poly.pdbx_strand_id
1 'polypeptide(L)'
;MGRHLQERDLRSLERRSMYSIFHPLDVDEPLPRELIQEGWRQRMCEIRVLEVTGALYLPVMMVVMIVLGSMHVNPIFGFVAMATLFGAFLIYVLSARDR
;
A
#
# COMPACT_ATOMS: atom_id res chain seq x y z
N MET A 1 43.18 29.54 -3.91
CA MET A 1 42.39 29.32 -5.14
C MET A 1 40.99 29.92 -4.94
N GLY A 2 40.86 31.24 -5.00
CA GLY A 2 39.57 31.92 -4.81
C GLY A 2 38.78 31.91 -6.11
N ARG A 3 37.61 31.27 -6.14
CA ARG A 3 36.70 31.36 -7.29
C ARG A 3 36.12 32.78 -7.32
N HIS A 4 36.51 33.56 -8.32
CA HIS A 4 35.85 34.82 -8.65
C HIS A 4 34.42 34.51 -9.09
N LEU A 5 33.44 34.79 -8.22
CA LEU A 5 32.02 34.78 -8.57
C LEU A 5 31.80 35.88 -9.60
N GLN A 6 31.44 35.51 -10.83
CA GLN A 6 31.09 36.47 -11.88
C GLN A 6 29.64 36.93 -11.69
N GLU A 7 29.31 38.16 -12.07
CA GLU A 7 27.93 38.70 -12.01
C GLU A 7 26.89 37.80 -12.69
N ARG A 8 27.33 36.96 -13.64
CA ARG A 8 26.51 35.96 -14.33
C ARG A 8 26.01 34.85 -13.39
N ASP A 9 26.79 34.46 -12.38
CA ASP A 9 26.41 33.47 -11.36
C ASP A 9 25.43 34.06 -10.34
N LEU A 10 25.54 35.37 -10.08
CA LEU A 10 24.62 36.12 -9.21
C LEU A 10 23.25 36.34 -9.83
N ARG A 11 23.10 36.15 -11.15
CA ARG A 11 21.81 36.24 -11.86
C ARG A 11 20.80 35.17 -11.44
N SER A 12 21.28 34.08 -10.83
CA SER A 12 20.43 33.06 -10.21
C SER A 12 19.83 33.50 -8.86
N LEU A 13 20.44 34.51 -8.21
CA LEU A 13 20.02 35.08 -6.93
C LEU A 13 19.15 36.34 -7.12
N GLU A 14 18.81 36.71 -8.35
CA GLU A 14 17.92 37.82 -8.62
C GLU A 14 16.53 37.49 -8.02
N ARG A 15 16.01 38.37 -7.15
CA ARG A 15 14.84 38.08 -6.30
C ARG A 15 13.65 37.51 -7.08
N ARG A 16 13.48 37.94 -8.33
CA ARG A 16 12.41 37.49 -9.24
C ARG A 16 12.64 36.08 -9.80
N SER A 17 13.88 35.71 -10.16
CA SER A 17 14.21 34.34 -10.59
C SER A 17 14.18 33.37 -9.41
N MET A 18 14.60 33.83 -8.22
CA MET A 18 14.60 33.01 -7.00
C MET A 18 13.19 32.53 -6.65
N TYR A 19 12.17 33.38 -6.67
CA TYR A 19 10.77 32.96 -6.41
C TYR A 19 10.15 32.11 -7.53
N SER A 20 10.72 32.12 -8.73
CA SER A 20 10.28 31.24 -9.83
C SER A 20 10.86 29.83 -9.72
N ILE A 21 12.04 29.68 -9.10
CA ILE A 21 12.72 28.39 -8.88
C ILE A 21 12.34 27.81 -7.51
N PHE A 22 12.25 28.69 -6.50
CA PHE A 22 11.83 28.40 -5.13
C PHE A 22 10.52 29.14 -4.86
N HIS A 23 9.43 28.60 -5.39
CA HIS A 23 8.11 29.02 -4.94
C HIS A 23 8.06 28.79 -3.41
N PRO A 24 7.61 29.75 -2.59
CA PRO A 24 7.43 29.51 -1.16
C PRO A 24 6.54 28.28 -1.01
N LEU A 25 6.96 27.34 -0.15
CA LEU A 25 6.15 26.14 0.08
C LEU A 25 4.75 26.58 0.46
N ASP A 26 3.77 26.10 -0.28
CA ASP A 26 2.38 26.31 0.06
C ASP A 26 2.14 25.69 1.44
N VAL A 27 1.49 26.43 2.34
CA VAL A 27 1.31 25.99 3.73
C VAL A 27 0.38 24.77 3.79
N ASP A 28 -0.47 24.63 2.76
CA ASP A 28 -1.45 23.56 2.63
C ASP A 28 -0.93 22.35 1.82
N GLU A 29 0.27 22.43 1.21
CA GLU A 29 0.83 21.33 0.43
C GLU A 29 1.71 20.41 1.31
N PRO A 30 1.43 19.09 1.37
CA PRO A 30 2.22 18.16 2.16
C PRO A 30 3.66 18.10 1.65
N LEU A 31 4.60 18.05 2.59
CA LEU A 31 6.02 18.01 2.24
C LEU A 31 6.33 16.73 1.45
N PRO A 32 7.27 16.75 0.48
CA PRO A 32 7.62 15.57 -0.30
C PRO A 32 7.99 14.35 0.55
N ARG A 33 8.61 14.58 1.72
CA ARG A 33 8.94 13.52 2.68
C ARG A 33 7.72 12.89 3.34
N GLU A 34 6.67 13.67 3.56
CA GLU A 34 5.42 13.22 4.19
C GLU A 34 4.64 12.36 3.21
N LEU A 35 4.59 12.77 1.93
CA LEU A 35 4.03 11.96 0.84
C LEU A 35 4.72 10.60 0.70
N ILE A 36 6.06 10.57 0.80
CA ILE A 36 6.81 9.30 0.79
C ILE A 36 6.44 8.46 2.01
N GLN A 37 6.45 9.02 3.22
CA GLN A 37 6.11 8.28 4.44
C GLN A 37 4.67 7.73 4.41
N GLU A 38 3.72 8.47 3.86
CA GLU A 38 2.34 8.03 3.67
C GLU A 38 2.25 6.86 2.69
N GLY A 39 2.94 6.95 1.54
CA GLY A 39 3.00 5.85 0.58
C GLY A 39 3.64 4.57 1.14
N TRP A 40 4.68 4.71 1.97
CA TRP A 40 5.29 3.58 2.67
C TRP A 40 4.34 2.96 3.72
N ARG A 41 3.64 3.80 4.49
CA ARG A 41 2.66 3.33 5.49
C ARG A 41 1.52 2.57 4.82
N GLN A 42 1.02 3.07 3.70
CA GLN A 42 -0.07 2.44 2.98
C GLN A 42 0.31 1.08 2.41
N ARG A 43 1.47 0.97 1.73
CA ARG A 43 1.98 -0.33 1.25
C ARG A 43 2.22 -1.33 2.37
N MET A 44 2.79 -0.90 3.50
CA MET A 44 3.04 -1.80 4.63
C MET A 44 1.75 -2.31 5.26
N CYS A 45 0.71 -1.46 5.35
CA CYS A 45 -0.62 -1.89 5.79
C CYS A 45 -1.22 -2.92 4.83
N GLU A 46 -1.15 -2.69 3.52
CA GLU A 46 -1.69 -3.62 2.52
C GLU A 46 -0.99 -4.98 2.56
N ILE A 47 0.34 -5.01 2.62
CA ILE A 47 1.12 -6.25 2.73
C ILE A 47 0.74 -6.99 4.01
N ARG A 48 0.67 -6.29 5.16
CA ARG A 48 0.32 -6.92 6.44
C ARG A 48 -1.10 -7.50 6.43
N VAL A 49 -2.07 -6.81 5.83
CA VAL A 49 -3.45 -7.34 5.73
C VAL A 49 -3.47 -8.59 4.86
N LEU A 50 -2.71 -8.61 3.77
CA LEU A 50 -2.62 -9.77 2.88
C LEU A 50 -1.96 -10.97 3.56
N GLU A 51 -0.87 -10.75 4.30
CA GLU A 51 -0.20 -11.77 5.11
C GLU A 51 -1.12 -12.33 6.20
N VAL A 52 -1.79 -11.47 6.95
CA VAL A 52 -2.73 -11.88 8.01
C VAL A 52 -3.90 -12.65 7.42
N THR A 53 -4.49 -12.15 6.32
CA THR A 53 -5.63 -12.81 5.67
C THR A 53 -5.24 -14.19 5.12
N GLY A 54 -4.05 -14.30 4.50
CA GLY A 54 -3.51 -15.57 4.03
C GLY A 54 -3.22 -16.56 5.16
N ALA A 55 -2.63 -16.08 6.26
CA ALA A 55 -2.37 -16.91 7.44
C ALA A 55 -3.67 -17.39 8.12
N LEU A 56 -4.71 -16.56 8.10
CA LEU A 56 -5.99 -16.83 8.76
C LEU A 56 -6.92 -17.71 7.91
N TYR A 57 -6.65 -17.85 6.61
CA TYR A 57 -7.40 -18.70 5.69
C TYR A 57 -7.41 -20.18 6.13
N LEU A 58 -6.24 -20.79 6.36
CA LEU A 58 -6.14 -22.21 6.73
C LEU A 58 -6.83 -22.54 8.08
N PRO A 59 -6.61 -21.78 9.17
CA PRO A 59 -7.31 -22.01 10.44
C PRO A 59 -8.82 -21.92 10.32
N VAL A 60 -9.34 -20.92 9.59
CA VAL A 60 -10.79 -20.77 9.38
C VAL A 60 -11.33 -21.95 8.58
N MET A 61 -10.64 -22.36 7.52
CA MET A 61 -11.02 -23.53 6.73
C MET A 61 -11.07 -24.80 7.59
N MET A 62 -10.09 -24.98 8.48
CA MET A 62 -10.06 -26.13 9.39
C MET A 62 -11.28 -26.13 10.31
N VAL A 63 -11.64 -24.99 10.89
CA VAL A 63 -12.83 -24.85 11.74
C VAL A 63 -14.11 -25.17 10.95
N VAL A 64 -14.26 -24.65 9.73
CA VAL A 64 -15.43 -24.94 8.89
C VAL A 64 -15.54 -26.43 8.59
N MET A 65 -14.43 -27.10 8.27
CA MET A 65 -14.43 -28.55 8.01
C MET A 65 -14.80 -29.37 9.25
N ILE A 66 -14.29 -28.98 10.44
CA ILE A 66 -14.63 -29.64 11.70
C ILE A 66 -16.13 -29.51 11.99
N VAL A 67 -16.70 -28.31 11.82
CA VAL A 67 -18.12 -28.05 12.03
C VAL A 67 -18.98 -28.86 11.04
N LEU A 68 -18.67 -28.82 9.75
CA LEU A 68 -19.39 -29.62 8.76
C LEU A 68 -19.29 -31.13 9.03
N GLY A 69 -18.10 -31.61 9.40
CA GLY A 69 -17.88 -33.01 9.73
C GLY A 69 -18.69 -33.46 10.95
N SER A 70 -18.79 -32.62 11.99
CA SER A 70 -19.59 -32.91 13.17
C SER A 70 -21.09 -33.06 12.86
N MET A 71 -21.58 -32.33 11.86
CA MET A 71 -22.97 -32.38 11.41
C MET A 71 -23.27 -33.54 10.45
N HIS A 72 -22.30 -34.44 10.19
CA HIS A 72 -22.42 -35.57 9.25
C HIS A 72 -22.94 -35.16 7.87
N VAL A 73 -22.63 -33.93 7.44
CA VAL A 73 -23.05 -33.39 6.15
C VAL A 73 -22.22 -34.05 5.05
N ASN A 74 -22.78 -34.19 3.85
CA ASN A 74 -22.06 -34.71 2.71
C ASN A 74 -20.75 -33.90 2.49
N PRO A 75 -19.58 -34.55 2.41
CA PRO A 75 -18.28 -33.88 2.29
C PRO A 75 -18.16 -32.96 1.07
N ILE A 76 -18.99 -33.16 0.05
CA ILE A 76 -19.09 -32.27 -1.12
C ILE A 76 -19.35 -30.82 -0.70
N PHE A 77 -20.20 -30.59 0.30
CA PHE A 77 -20.47 -29.23 0.78
C PHE A 77 -19.22 -28.56 1.38
N GLY A 78 -18.33 -29.35 1.99
CA GLY A 78 -17.05 -28.84 2.50
C GLY A 78 -16.10 -28.42 1.39
N PHE A 79 -16.01 -29.20 0.31
CA PHE A 79 -15.23 -28.83 -0.86
C PHE A 79 -15.77 -27.59 -1.57
N VAL A 80 -17.10 -27.44 -1.66
CA VAL A 80 -17.73 -26.23 -2.22
C VAL A 80 -17.43 -25.00 -1.35
N ALA A 81 -17.56 -25.13 -0.02
CA ALA A 81 -17.21 -24.06 0.91
C ALA A 81 -15.73 -23.66 0.80
N MET A 82 -14.83 -24.65 0.65
CA MET A 82 -13.40 -24.38 0.43
C MET A 82 -13.14 -23.64 -0.88
N ALA A 83 -13.70 -24.12 -1.99
CA ALA A 83 -13.50 -23.52 -3.30
C ALA A 83 -14.03 -22.08 -3.36
N THR A 84 -15.18 -21.82 -2.74
CA THR A 84 -15.77 -20.47 -2.68
C THR A 84 -14.95 -19.52 -1.83
N LEU A 85 -14.52 -19.92 -0.63
CA LEU A 85 -13.65 -19.10 0.23
C LEU A 85 -12.29 -18.85 -0.41
N PHE A 86 -11.69 -19.87 -1.06
CA PHE A 86 -10.45 -19.70 -1.80
C PHE A 86 -10.61 -18.74 -2.97
N GLY A 87 -11.68 -18.88 -3.75
CA GLY A 87 -11.98 -17.98 -4.86
C GLY A 87 -12.18 -16.54 -4.40
N ALA A 88 -12.91 -16.32 -3.30
CA ALA A 88 -13.07 -14.99 -2.70
C ALA A 88 -11.73 -14.38 -2.25
N PHE A 89 -10.86 -15.20 -1.64
CA PHE A 89 -9.51 -14.77 -1.26
C PHE A 89 -8.67 -14.39 -2.49
N LEU A 90 -8.71 -15.18 -3.57
CA LEU A 90 -7.98 -14.85 -4.80
C LEU A 90 -8.49 -13.57 -5.45
N ILE A 91 -9.82 -13.37 -5.50
CA ILE A 91 -10.41 -12.12 -6.02
C ILE A 91 -9.95 -10.92 -5.19
N TYR A 92 -9.93 -11.07 -3.86
CA TYR A 92 -9.43 -10.03 -2.95
C TYR A 92 -7.95 -9.70 -3.22
N VAL A 93 -7.09 -10.73 -3.35
CA VAL A 93 -5.66 -10.55 -3.65
C VAL A 93 -5.44 -9.89 -5.01
N LEU A 94 -6.19 -10.30 -6.04
CA LEU A 94 -6.09 -9.71 -7.38
C LEU A 94 -6.58 -8.26 -7.37
N SER A 95 -7.71 -7.97 -6.71
CA SER A 95 -8.22 -6.60 -6.57
C SER A 95 -7.29 -5.69 -5.76
N ALA A 96 -6.54 -6.24 -4.80
CA ALA A 96 -5.56 -5.49 -4.03
C ALA A 96 -4.29 -5.19 -4.84
N ARG A 97 -4.00 -5.96 -5.89
CA ARG A 97 -2.85 -5.76 -6.79
C ARG A 97 -3.10 -4.67 -7.84
N ASP A 98 -4.35 -4.49 -8.26
CA ASP A 98 -4.75 -3.53 -9.29
C ASP A 98 -4.98 -2.10 -8.74
N ARG A 99 -4.88 -1.90 -7.42
CA ARG A 99 -4.88 -0.58 -6.76
C ARG A 99 -3.46 -0.08 -6.51
#